data_AF-A0A7J2TM49-F1
#
_entry.id   AF-A0A7J2TM49-F1
#
_cell.length_a   1.000
_cell.length_b   1.000
_cell.length_c   1.000
_cell.angle_alpha   90.00
_cell.angle_beta   90.00
_cell.angle_gamma   90.00
#
_symmetry.space_group_name_H-M   'P 1'
#
loop_
_entity.id
_entity.type
_entity.pdbx_description
1 polymer ?
#
loop_
_entity_poly.entity_id
_entity_poly.type
_entity_poly.pdbx_seq_one_letter_code
_entity_poly.pdbx_strand_id
1 'polypeptide(L)' 'MKDEKTEKKSSCACTQAATDVLKSVSPIKEGMLKEVKCKECGKTFLANFETEYCFDCRRKSNER' A
#
# COMPACT_ATOMS: atom_id res chain seq x y z
N MET A 1 9.64 -37.40 11.32
CA MET A 1 8.77 -36.40 10.68
C MET A 1 8.95 -35.10 11.46
N LYS A 2 9.12 -33.99 10.74
CA LYS A 2 9.74 -32.75 11.23
C LYS A 2 8.87 -32.00 12.24
N ASP A 3 9.47 -31.61 13.36
CA ASP A 3 8.90 -30.73 14.38
C ASP A 3 8.67 -29.32 13.83
N GLU A 4 7.41 -28.89 13.80
CA GLU A 4 7.02 -27.53 13.45
C GLU A 4 7.09 -26.66 14.72
N LYS A 5 8.24 -26.00 14.93
CA LYS A 5 8.41 -24.97 15.98
C LYS A 5 7.61 -23.73 15.59
N THR A 6 6.37 -23.65 16.06
CA THR A 6 5.61 -22.39 16.07
C THR A 6 6.24 -21.43 17.08
N GLU A 7 7.06 -20.50 16.59
CA GLU A 7 7.60 -19.39 17.37
C GLU A 7 6.45 -18.50 17.89
N LYS A 8 6.00 -18.76 19.12
CA LYS A 8 5.09 -17.87 19.85
C LYS A 8 5.85 -16.60 20.24
N LYS A 9 5.92 -15.62 19.33
CA LYS A 9 6.34 -14.26 19.68
C LYS A 9 5.36 -13.72 20.72
N SER A 10 5.84 -13.53 21.95
CA SER A 10 5.06 -12.96 23.04
C SER A 10 4.73 -11.50 22.73
N SER A 11 3.61 -11.26 22.06
CA SER A 11 3.07 -9.91 21.87
C SER A 11 2.77 -9.34 23.26
N CYS A 12 3.38 -8.20 23.60
CA CYS A 12 3.05 -7.50 24.83
C CYS A 12 1.58 -7.05 24.75
N ALA A 13 0.84 -7.10 25.86
CA ALA A 13 -0.55 -6.64 25.91
C ALA A 13 -0.71 -5.19 25.39
N CYS A 14 0.30 -4.35 25.62
CA CYS A 14 0.33 -2.96 25.15
C CYS A 14 0.40 -2.85 23.61
N THR A 15 1.01 -3.82 22.93
CA THR A 15 1.15 -3.85 21.47
C THR A 15 0.01 -4.59 20.77
N GLN A 16 -0.84 -5.27 21.53
CA GLN A 16 -1.95 -6.05 20.99
C GLN A 16 -2.99 -5.17 20.29
N ALA A 17 -3.32 -4.01 20.85
CA ALA A 17 -4.26 -3.07 20.25
C ALA A 17 -3.77 -2.53 18.90
N ALA A 18 -2.48 -2.15 18.82
CA ALA A 18 -1.88 -1.71 17.56
C ALA A 18 -1.84 -2.83 16.51
N THR A 19 -1.59 -4.06 16.95
CA THR A 19 -1.56 -5.24 16.08
C THR A 19 -2.96 -5.58 15.53
N ASP A 20 -3.99 -5.43 16.36
CA ASP A 20 -5.38 -5.69 15.98
C ASP A 20 -5.90 -4.67 14.96
N VAL A 21 -5.56 -3.40 15.15
CA VAL A 21 -5.86 -2.33 14.16
C VAL A 21 -5.19 -2.63 12.83
N LEU A 22 -3.91 -3.01 12.82
CA LEU A 22 -3.19 -3.36 11.59
C LEU A 22 -3.77 -4.58 10.88
N LYS A 23 -4.24 -5.59 11.63
CA LYS A 23 -4.94 -6.76 11.07
C LYS A 23 -6.32 -6.44 10.54
N SER A 24 -6.97 -5.42 11.10
CA SER A 24 -8.29 -4.95 10.67
C SER A 24 -8.24 -4.12 9.38
N VAL A 25 -7.07 -3.59 9.01
CA VAL A 25 -6.87 -2.98 7.69
C VAL A 25 -6.90 -4.08 6.65
N SER A 26 -8.00 -4.17 5.91
CA SER A 26 -8.10 -5.09 4.78
C SER A 26 -6.96 -4.78 3.81
N PRO A 27 -6.17 -5.79 3.38
CA PRO A 27 -5.15 -5.56 2.37
C PRO A 27 -5.83 -4.95 1.14
N ILE A 28 -5.23 -3.90 0.57
CA ILE A 28 -5.70 -3.35 -0.71
C ILE A 28 -5.75 -4.54 -1.67
N LYS A 29 -6.95 -4.94 -2.08
CA LYS A 29 -7.16 -6.15 -2.89
C LYS A 29 -6.25 -6.03 -4.12
N GLU A 30 -5.44 -7.06 -4.37
CA GLU A 30 -4.67 -7.18 -5.61
C GLU A 30 -5.67 -7.02 -6.78
N GLY A 31 -5.51 -5.94 -7.56
CA GLY A 31 -6.46 -5.54 -8.62
C GLY A 31 -7.16 -4.20 -8.42
N MET A 32 -7.15 -3.60 -7.22
CA MET A 32 -7.63 -2.23 -7.02
C MET A 32 -6.65 -1.17 -7.50
N LEU A 33 -5.36 -1.50 -7.55
CA LEU A 33 -4.31 -0.63 -8.04
C LEU A 33 -3.94 -1.04 -9.47
N LYS A 34 -4.05 -0.08 -10.39
CA LYS A 34 -3.62 -0.22 -11.78
C LYS A 34 -2.26 0.43 -11.95
N GLU A 35 -1.38 -0.20 -12.72
CA GLU A 35 -0.13 0.40 -13.14
C GLU A 35 -0.37 1.44 -14.23
N VAL A 36 0.14 2.65 -14.03
CA VAL A 36 -0.04 3.80 -14.92
C VAL A 36 1.32 4.44 -15.18
N LYS A 37 1.61 4.75 -16.45
CA LYS A 37 2.79 5.52 -16.85
C LYS A 37 2.43 6.99 -17.04
N CYS A 38 3.12 7.88 -16.33
CA CYS A 38 2.90 9.31 -16.43
C CYS A 38 3.28 9.83 -17.83
N LYS A 39 2.38 10.60 -18.46
CA LYS A 39 2.62 11.23 -19.77
C LYS A 39 3.67 12.34 -19.77
N GLU A 40 3.94 12.99 -18.64
CA GLU A 40 4.91 14.10 -18.55
C GLU A 40 6.32 13.58 -18.23
N CYS A 41 6.49 12.87 -17.10
CA CYS A 41 7.82 12.45 -16.63
C CYS A 41 8.18 11.01 -16.97
N GLY A 42 7.26 10.23 -17.55
CA GLY A 42 7.49 8.83 -17.93
C GLY A 42 7.58 7.84 -16.77
N LYS A 43 7.45 8.28 -15.51
CA LYS A 43 7.47 7.40 -14.33
C LYS A 43 6.24 6.48 -14.30
N THR A 44 6.46 5.23 -13.91
CA THR A 44 5.41 4.24 -13.65
C THR A 44 4.99 4.29 -12.18
N PHE A 45 3.69 4.33 -11.90
CA PHE A 45 3.13 4.36 -10.55
C PHE A 45 1.81 3.59 -10.48
N LEU A 46 1.41 3.22 -9.26
CA LEU A 46 0.15 2.55 -8.99
C LEU A 46 -0.93 3.58 -8.65
N ALA A 47 -2.12 3.44 -9.26
CA ALA A 47 -3.27 4.29 -9.00
C ALA A 47 -4.55 3.46 -8.89
N ASN A 48 -5.42 3.82 -7.95
CA ASN A 48 -6.77 3.24 -7.80
C ASN A 48 -7.86 4.06 -8.50
N PHE A 49 -7.47 5.07 -9.29
CA PHE A 49 -8.36 5.94 -10.05
C PHE A 49 -7.77 6.18 -11.44
N GLU A 50 -8.61 6.62 -12.38
CA GLU A 50 -8.16 6.95 -13.74
C GLU A 50 -7.36 8.25 -13.73
N THR A 51 -6.09 8.18 -14.13
CA THR A 51 -5.20 9.34 -14.24
C THR A 51 -4.13 9.07 -15.29
N GLU A 52 -3.64 10.15 -15.89
CA GLU A 52 -2.56 10.11 -16.89
C GLU A 52 -1.27 10.77 -16.37
N TYR A 53 -1.36 11.42 -15.21
CA TYR A 53 -0.27 12.18 -14.59
C TYR A 53 0.03 11.64 -13.20
N CYS A 54 1.32 11.58 -12.85
CA CYS A 54 1.73 11.30 -11.48
C CYS A 54 1.38 12.51 -10.58
N PHE A 55 1.42 12.30 -9.27
CA PHE A 55 1.08 13.33 -8.29
C PHE A 55 1.90 14.62 -8.47
N ASP A 56 3.21 14.49 -8.70
CA ASP A 56 4.11 15.65 -8.89
C ASP A 56 3.72 16.50 -10.10
N CYS A 57 3.49 15.85 -11.25
CA CYS A 57 3.14 16.52 -12.51
C CYS A 57 1.71 17.09 -12.46
N ARG A 58 0.76 16.35 -11.84
CA ARG A 58 -0.60 16.83 -11.65
C ARG A 58 -0.63 18.11 -10.82
N ARG A 59 0.20 18.19 -9.77
CA ARG A 59 0.28 19.38 -8.91
C ARG A 59 0.80 20.60 -9.69
N LYS A 60 1.89 20.43 -10.44
CA LYS A 60 2.45 21.48 -11.31
C LYS A 60 1.45 22.02 -12.34
N SER A 61 0.60 21.15 -12.89
CA SER A 61 -0.44 21.56 -13.84
C SER A 61 -1.53 22.42 -13.20
N ASN A 62 -1.87 22.13 -11.93
CA ASN A 62 -2.94 22.81 -11.20
C ASN A 62 -2.50 24.13 -10.52
N GLU A 63 -1.19 24.40 -10.51
CA GLU A 63 -0.58 25.62 -9.97
C GLU A 63 -0.35 26.71 -11.06
N ARG A 64 -0.80 26.48 -12.30
CA ARG A 64 -0.79 27.46 -13.41
C ARG A 64 -2.17 28.06 -13.62
#